data_AF-A0A6C2YIG7-F1
#
_entry.id   AF-A0A6C2YIG7-F1
#
_cell.length_a   1.000
_cell.length_b   1.000
_cell.length_c   1.000
_cell.angle_alpha   90.00
_cell.angle_beta   90.00
_cell.angle_gamma   90.00
#
_symmetry.space_group_name_H-M   'P 1'
#
loop_
_entity.id
_entity.type
_entity.pdbx_description
1 polymer ?
#
loop_
_entity_poly.entity_id
_entity_poly.type
_entity_poly.pdbx_seq_one_letter_code
_entity_poly.pdbx_strand_id
1 'polypeptide(L)'
;MIPNLHQAFAHAQLQWQGCDWDTAFGSRLFNLNGMTARQATLLANATAGEESRAWQEASAWLDRLEAVAALAREHGQAALELALAGDWDAALSRAQLACDLEAPYHIHCVWAEFRNAIQAERDWAPAVPPATVWQTGVT
;
A
#
# COMPACT_ATOMS: atom_id res chain seq x y z
N MET A 1 11.05 -1.12 21.05
CA MET A 1 11.52 -2.18 20.13
C MET A 1 11.11 -1.71 18.75
N ILE A 2 12.06 -1.38 17.87
CA ILE A 2 11.74 -0.98 16.49
C ILE A 2 11.21 -2.25 15.80
N PRO A 3 10.02 -2.25 15.18
CA PRO A 3 9.54 -3.39 14.42
C PRO A 3 10.54 -3.70 13.31
N ASN A 4 10.92 -4.97 13.17
CA ASN A 4 11.75 -5.40 12.05
C ASN A 4 11.06 -5.00 10.73
N LEU A 5 11.79 -4.36 9.80
CA LEU A 5 11.23 -3.89 8.52
C LEU A 5 10.46 -4.97 7.75
N HIS A 6 10.94 -6.22 7.75
CA HIS A 6 10.24 -7.33 7.11
C HIS A 6 8.91 -7.65 7.80
N GLN A 7 8.85 -7.55 9.13
CA GLN A 7 7.62 -7.80 9.88
C GLN A 7 6.59 -6.70 9.61
N ALA A 8 7.01 -5.44 9.61
CA ALA A 8 6.13 -4.31 9.33
C ALA A 8 5.60 -4.36 7.89
N PHE A 9 6.46 -4.70 6.91
CA PHE A 9 6.03 -4.95 5.53
C PHE A 9 5.06 -6.13 5.43
N ALA A 10 5.40 -7.26 6.05
CA ALA A 10 4.58 -8.47 6.00
C ALA A 10 3.19 -8.27 6.61
N HIS A 11 3.11 -7.43 7.66
CA HIS A 11 1.83 -7.00 8.22
C HIS A 11 1.05 -6.16 7.21
N ALA A 12 1.62 -5.07 6.71
CA ALA A 12 0.93 -4.12 5.83
C ALA A 12 0.42 -4.76 4.54
N GLN A 13 1.21 -5.63 3.88
CA GLN A 13 0.86 -6.20 2.57
C GLN A 13 -0.40 -7.09 2.58
N LEU A 14 -0.81 -7.59 3.75
CA LEU A 14 -1.96 -8.50 3.90
C LEU A 14 -3.26 -7.78 4.29
N GLN A 15 -3.18 -6.56 4.81
CA GLN A 15 -4.31 -5.85 5.38
C GLN A 15 -5.21 -5.22 4.31
N TRP A 16 -4.64 -4.80 3.17
CA TRP A 16 -5.42 -4.16 2.10
C TRP A 16 -5.32 -4.89 0.75
N GLN A 17 -6.43 -5.49 0.34
CA GLN A 17 -6.55 -6.27 -0.90
C GLN A 17 -7.80 -5.93 -1.71
N GLY A 18 -8.71 -5.12 -1.18
CA GLY A 18 -10.02 -4.83 -1.75
C GLY A 18 -10.80 -3.90 -0.83
N CYS A 19 -12.12 -4.05 -0.77
CA CYS A 19 -12.96 -3.30 0.17
C CYS A 19 -13.03 -4.04 1.51
N ASP A 20 -12.41 -3.49 2.55
CA ASP A 20 -12.37 -4.03 3.91
C ASP A 20 -13.16 -3.19 4.92
N TRP A 21 -13.98 -2.25 4.43
CA TRP A 21 -14.88 -1.42 5.22
C TRP A 21 -16.32 -1.50 4.72
N ASP A 22 -17.27 -1.11 5.57
CA ASP A 22 -18.68 -1.06 5.21
C ASP A 22 -18.97 0.06 4.21
N THR A 23 -19.66 -0.28 3.13
CA THR A 23 -20.05 0.69 2.10
C THR A 23 -21.56 0.81 1.94
N ALA A 24 -21.98 1.94 1.37
CA ALA A 24 -23.31 2.11 0.81
C ALA A 24 -23.16 2.50 -0.67
N PHE A 25 -22.76 1.55 -1.50
CA PHE A 25 -22.36 1.79 -2.89
C PHE A 25 -23.57 1.87 -3.84
N GLY A 26 -23.59 2.91 -4.68
CA GLY A 26 -24.58 3.11 -5.73
C GLY A 26 -26.00 3.35 -5.21
N SER A 27 -26.97 3.36 -6.14
CA SER A 27 -28.39 3.61 -5.83
C SER A 27 -29.05 2.53 -4.97
N ARG A 28 -28.45 1.34 -4.90
CA ARG A 28 -28.90 0.21 -4.08
C ARG A 28 -28.19 0.09 -2.73
N LEU A 29 -27.25 0.98 -2.44
CA LEU A 29 -26.51 1.01 -1.17
C LEU A 29 -25.84 -0.34 -0.84
N PHE A 30 -25.21 -0.98 -1.83
CA PHE A 30 -24.54 -2.26 -1.60
C PHE A 30 -23.40 -2.10 -0.57
N ASN A 31 -23.39 -3.02 0.40
CA ASN A 31 -22.22 -3.22 1.24
C ASN A 31 -21.26 -4.16 0.51
N LEU A 32 -20.09 -3.64 0.14
CA LEU A 32 -19.04 -4.33 -0.59
C LEU A 32 -17.92 -4.80 0.33
N ASN A 33 -18.09 -4.68 1.65
CA ASN A 33 -17.14 -5.18 2.64
C ASN A 33 -16.83 -6.68 2.43
N GLY A 34 -15.55 -7.00 2.27
CA GLY A 34 -15.07 -8.36 2.00
C GLY A 34 -15.36 -8.87 0.59
N MET A 35 -15.87 -8.02 -0.31
CA MET A 35 -16.15 -8.39 -1.70
C MET A 35 -14.99 -8.07 -2.62
N THR A 36 -14.81 -8.95 -3.59
CA THR A 36 -13.92 -8.77 -4.75
C THR A 36 -14.71 -8.40 -6.00
N ALA A 37 -14.05 -7.78 -6.96
CA ALA A 37 -14.64 -7.48 -8.26
C ALA A 37 -15.16 -8.73 -8.96
N ARG A 38 -14.43 -9.85 -8.84
CA ARG A 38 -14.85 -11.15 -9.38
C ARG A 38 -16.19 -11.62 -8.78
N GLN A 39 -16.37 -11.48 -7.47
CA GLN A 39 -17.64 -11.85 -6.81
C GLN A 39 -18.78 -10.93 -7.27
N ALA A 40 -18.54 -9.62 -7.39
CA ALA A 40 -19.52 -8.68 -7.93
C ALA A 40 -19.90 -9.00 -9.38
N THR A 41 -18.95 -9.41 -10.23
CA THR A 41 -19.22 -9.89 -11.59
C THR A 41 -20.12 -11.13 -11.59
N LEU A 42 -19.90 -12.09 -10.68
CA LEU A 42 -20.77 -13.27 -10.57
C LEU A 42 -22.20 -12.88 -10.20
N LEU A 43 -22.39 -11.92 -9.28
CA LEU A 43 -23.70 -11.41 -8.93
C LEU A 43 -24.38 -10.65 -10.08
N ALA A 44 -23.62 -9.87 -10.84
CA ALA A 44 -24.11 -9.21 -12.05
C ALA A 44 -24.67 -10.21 -13.07
N ASN A 45 -23.98 -11.34 -13.26
CA ASN A 45 -24.40 -12.40 -14.18
C ASN A 45 -25.58 -13.24 -13.66
N ALA A 46 -25.76 -13.32 -12.34
CA ALA A 46 -26.84 -14.05 -11.70
C ALA A 46 -28.14 -13.24 -11.54
N THR A 47 -28.08 -11.92 -11.77
CA THR A 47 -29.20 -10.99 -11.59
C THR A 47 -29.62 -10.39 -12.94
N ALA A 48 -30.74 -9.65 -12.97
CA ALA A 48 -31.28 -9.07 -14.20
C ALA A 48 -31.65 -7.60 -14.04
N GLY A 49 -31.77 -6.91 -15.18
CA GLY A 49 -32.22 -5.52 -15.24
C GLY A 49 -31.33 -4.57 -14.44
N GLU A 50 -31.96 -3.70 -13.66
CA GLU A 50 -31.27 -2.67 -12.89
C GLU A 50 -30.34 -3.26 -11.81
N GLU A 51 -30.64 -4.43 -11.26
CA GLU A 51 -29.78 -5.05 -10.24
C GLU A 51 -28.45 -5.54 -10.85
N SER A 52 -28.54 -6.17 -12.03
CA SER A 52 -27.35 -6.57 -12.79
C SER A 52 -26.46 -5.36 -13.12
N ARG A 53 -27.06 -4.23 -13.55
CA ARG A 53 -26.34 -2.98 -13.82
C ARG A 53 -25.63 -2.44 -12.57
N ALA A 54 -26.32 -2.42 -11.43
CA ALA A 54 -25.71 -1.98 -10.17
C ALA A 54 -24.52 -2.87 -9.75
N TRP A 55 -24.61 -4.19 -9.96
CA TRP A 55 -23.49 -5.09 -9.70
C TRP A 55 -22.33 -4.92 -10.68
N GLN A 56 -22.59 -4.57 -11.94
CA GLN A 56 -21.54 -4.22 -12.91
C GLN A 56 -20.78 -2.96 -12.48
N GLU A 57 -21.49 -1.93 -12.02
CA GLU A 57 -20.86 -0.72 -11.48
C GLU A 57 -20.01 -1.01 -10.24
N ALA A 58 -20.53 -1.82 -9.32
CA ALA A 58 -19.80 -2.25 -8.13
C ALA A 58 -18.54 -3.04 -8.50
N SER A 59 -18.63 -3.96 -9.46
CA SER A 59 -17.49 -4.71 -9.97
C SER A 59 -16.42 -3.79 -10.53
N ALA A 60 -16.79 -2.84 -11.39
CA ALA A 60 -15.84 -1.91 -11.99
C ALA A 60 -15.18 -0.99 -10.95
N TRP A 61 -15.89 -0.62 -9.89
CA TRP A 61 -15.32 0.12 -8.77
C TRP A 61 -14.35 -0.73 -7.95
N LEU A 62 -14.72 -1.97 -7.61
CA LEU A 62 -13.85 -2.91 -6.90
C LEU A 62 -12.58 -3.22 -7.71
N ASP A 63 -12.67 -3.40 -9.03
CA ASP A 63 -11.49 -3.63 -9.88
C ASP A 63 -10.48 -2.49 -9.76
N ARG A 64 -10.97 -1.24 -9.75
CA ARG A 64 -10.10 -0.06 -9.56
C ARG A 64 -9.50 -0.02 -8.16
N LEU A 65 -10.29 -0.34 -7.14
CA LEU A 65 -9.81 -0.37 -5.76
C LEU A 65 -8.73 -1.44 -5.56
N GLU A 66 -8.96 -2.66 -6.05
CA GLU A 66 -7.99 -3.76 -6.02
C GLU A 66 -6.69 -3.40 -6.75
N ALA A 67 -6.79 -2.70 -7.90
CA ALA A 67 -5.62 -2.21 -8.63
C ALA A 67 -4.82 -1.16 -7.84
N VAL A 68 -5.49 -0.24 -7.14
CA VAL A 68 -4.80 0.74 -6.27
C VAL A 68 -4.13 0.05 -5.09
N ALA A 69 -4.83 -0.90 -4.44
CA ALA A 69 -4.26 -1.69 -3.35
C ALA A 69 -3.02 -2.49 -3.82
N ALA A 70 -3.06 -3.04 -5.03
CA ALA A 70 -1.92 -3.71 -5.64
C ALA A 70 -0.73 -2.75 -5.88
N LEU A 71 -1.00 -1.57 -6.43
CA LEU A 71 0.05 -0.55 -6.65
C LEU A 71 0.67 -0.07 -5.32
N ALA A 72 -0.13 0.12 -4.28
CA ALA A 72 0.38 0.46 -2.94
C ALA A 72 1.33 -0.62 -2.41
N ARG A 73 1.00 -1.90 -2.64
CA ARG A 73 1.86 -3.04 -2.29
C ARG A 73 3.17 -3.04 -3.06
N GLU A 74 3.15 -2.74 -4.36
CA GLU A 74 4.37 -2.61 -5.17
C GLU A 74 5.28 -1.50 -4.64
N HIS A 75 4.70 -0.35 -4.26
CA HIS A 75 5.44 0.73 -3.61
C HIS A 75 6.03 0.30 -2.26
N GLY A 76 5.26 -0.43 -1.44
CA GLY A 76 5.74 -1.00 -0.18
C GLY A 76 6.91 -1.98 -0.39
N GLN A 77 6.84 -2.84 -1.40
CA GLN A 77 7.91 -3.77 -1.73
C GLN A 77 9.18 -3.04 -2.18
N ALA A 78 9.04 -2.07 -3.09
CA ALA A 78 10.17 -1.24 -3.54
C ALA A 78 10.82 -0.47 -2.37
N ALA A 79 10.02 0.02 -1.42
CA ALA A 79 10.53 0.67 -0.22
C ALA A 79 11.36 -0.29 0.65
N LEU A 80 10.92 -1.54 0.81
CA LEU A 80 11.68 -2.56 1.53
C LEU A 80 13.03 -2.83 0.85
N GLU A 81 13.02 -3.03 -0.47
CA GLU A 81 14.23 -3.29 -1.25
C GLU A 81 15.24 -2.14 -1.15
N LEU A 82 14.78 -0.88 -1.24
CA LEU A 82 15.62 0.32 -1.09
C LEU A 82 16.16 0.46 0.34
N ALA A 83 15.34 0.18 1.36
CA ALA A 83 15.76 0.21 2.75
C ALA A 83 16.85 -0.83 3.03
N LEU A 84 16.70 -2.04 2.50
CA LEU A 84 17.73 -3.09 2.60
C LEU A 84 19.02 -2.75 1.86
N ALA A 85 18.95 -1.93 0.81
CA ALA A 85 20.11 -1.37 0.12
C ALA A 85 20.73 -0.15 0.84
N GLY A 86 20.11 0.35 1.91
CA GLY A 86 20.56 1.51 2.67
C GLY A 86 20.17 2.86 2.05
N ASP A 87 19.37 2.89 0.99
CA ASP A 87 18.84 4.12 0.39
C ASP A 87 17.56 4.55 1.13
N TRP A 88 17.76 5.08 2.33
CA TRP A 88 16.67 5.38 3.26
C TRP A 88 15.71 6.47 2.76
N ASP A 89 16.22 7.47 2.04
CA ASP A 89 15.39 8.56 1.52
C ASP A 89 14.48 8.08 0.38
N ALA A 90 15.02 7.28 -0.54
CA ALA A 90 14.21 6.66 -1.59
C ALA A 90 13.21 5.66 -1.01
N ALA A 91 13.60 4.89 0.01
CA ALA A 91 12.72 3.97 0.72
C ALA A 91 11.53 4.71 1.37
N LEU A 92 11.79 5.81 2.07
CA LEU A 92 10.73 6.64 2.68
C LEU A 92 9.80 7.25 1.64
N SER A 93 10.35 7.74 0.52
CA SER A 93 9.53 8.26 -0.57
C SER A 93 8.59 7.19 -1.12
N ARG A 94 9.07 5.96 -1.34
CA ARG A 94 8.24 4.85 -1.80
C ARG A 94 7.19 4.43 -0.77
N ALA A 95 7.54 4.35 0.51
CA ALA A 95 6.59 4.02 1.57
C ALA A 95 5.51 5.11 1.73
N GLN A 96 5.85 6.38 1.53
CA GLN A 96 4.88 7.46 1.53
C GLN A 96 3.90 7.35 0.36
N LEU A 97 4.37 7.01 -0.86
CA LEU A 97 3.49 6.77 -2.00
C LEU A 97 2.47 5.65 -1.74
N ALA A 98 2.86 4.60 -1.00
CA ALA A 98 1.91 3.56 -0.58
C ALA A 98 0.81 4.12 0.33
N CYS A 99 1.15 5.00 1.29
CA CYS A 99 0.14 5.68 2.11
C CYS A 99 -0.73 6.65 1.31
N ASP A 100 -0.15 7.39 0.35
CA ASP A 100 -0.91 8.36 -0.45
C ASP A 100 -1.96 7.68 -1.33
N LEU A 101 -1.67 6.46 -1.82
CA LEU A 101 -2.62 5.64 -2.57
C LEU A 101 -3.77 5.13 -1.68
N GLU A 102 -3.49 4.85 -0.40
CA GLU A 102 -4.48 4.35 0.56
C GLU A 102 -5.35 5.45 1.19
N ALA A 103 -4.80 6.67 1.34
CA ALA A 103 -5.43 7.79 2.04
C ALA A 103 -6.89 8.11 1.63
N PRO A 104 -7.32 7.92 0.37
CA PRO A 104 -8.72 8.13 -0.02
C PRO A 104 -9.71 7.10 0.56
N TYR A 105 -9.20 5.94 1.01
CA TYR A 105 -10.01 4.77 1.37
C TYR A 105 -10.03 4.50 2.87
N HIS A 106 -8.91 4.76 3.57
CA HIS A 106 -8.77 4.50 5.00
C HIS A 106 -8.49 5.78 5.79
N ILE A 107 -9.16 5.92 6.95
CA ILE A 107 -8.85 6.98 7.92
C ILE A 107 -7.46 6.77 8.53
N HIS A 108 -7.06 5.50 8.67
CA HIS A 108 -5.75 5.10 9.18
C HIS A 108 -5.00 4.36 8.08
N CYS A 109 -3.89 4.94 7.60
CA CYS A 109 -3.02 4.29 6.64
C CYS A 109 -2.39 3.03 7.24
N VAL A 110 -2.73 1.86 6.73
CA VAL A 110 -2.12 0.56 7.00
C VAL A 110 -0.60 0.62 6.77
N TRP A 111 -0.16 1.28 5.70
CA TRP A 111 1.27 1.42 5.40
C TRP A 111 2.04 2.34 6.37
N ALA A 112 1.36 3.05 7.28
CA ALA A 112 2.00 4.00 8.18
C ALA A 112 2.99 3.32 9.14
N GLU A 113 2.67 2.14 9.65
CA GLU A 113 3.57 1.40 10.54
C GLU A 113 4.88 1.04 9.83
N PHE A 114 4.79 0.57 8.59
CA PHE A 114 5.95 0.24 7.77
C PHE A 114 6.79 1.48 7.43
N ARG A 115 6.16 2.58 7.01
CA ARG A 115 6.85 3.85 6.78
C ARG A 115 7.57 4.34 8.05
N ASN A 116 6.91 4.25 9.20
CA ASN A 116 7.48 4.69 10.47
C ASN A 116 8.66 3.80 10.90
N ALA A 117 8.63 2.51 10.59
CA ALA A 117 9.76 1.61 10.82
C ALA A 117 10.98 2.00 9.95
N ILE A 118 10.78 2.32 8.67
CA ILE A 118 11.85 2.84 7.80
C ILE A 118 12.42 4.16 8.36
N GLN A 119 11.55 5.06 8.81
CA GLN A 119 11.97 6.33 9.39
C GLN A 119 12.84 6.14 10.64
N ALA A 120 12.45 5.22 11.53
CA ALA A 120 13.19 4.93 12.74
C ALA A 120 14.58 4.34 12.44
N GLU A 121 14.69 3.45 11.46
CA GLU A 121 15.99 2.89 11.02
C GLU A 121 16.88 3.97 10.39
N ARG A 122 16.32 4.87 9.57
CA ARG A 122 17.05 6.02 9.02
C ARG A 122 17.64 6.91 10.11
N ASP A 123 16.83 7.22 11.13
CA ASP A 123 17.23 8.12 12.22
C ASP A 123 18.27 7.47 13.16
N TRP A 124 18.27 6.14 13.25
CA TRP A 124 19.23 5.38 14.05
C TRP A 124 20.53 5.07 13.31
N ALA A 125 20.49 4.96 11.98
CA ALA A 125 21.66 4.69 11.17
C ALA A 125 22.70 5.81 11.37
N PRO A 126 23.93 5.49 11.84
CA PRO A 126 24.96 6.51 11.98
C PRO A 126 25.20 7.11 10.60
N ALA A 127 25.18 8.45 10.49
CA ALA A 127 25.54 9.15 9.27
C ALA A 127 26.89 8.60 8.79
N VAL A 128 26.89 7.83 7.71
CA VAL A 128 28.14 7.35 7.12
C VAL A 128 28.89 8.61 6.68
N PRO A 129 30.02 8.97 7.31
CA PRO A 129 30.77 10.13 6.85
C PRO A 129 31.18 9.84 5.40
N PRO A 130 31.07 10.82 4.48
CA PRO A 130 31.55 10.62 3.12
C PRO A 130 33.00 10.15 3.20
N ALA A 131 33.32 9.09 2.45
CA ALA A 131 34.64 8.47 2.46
C ALA A 131 35.70 9.56 2.36
N THR A 132 36.50 9.74 3.42
CA THR A 132 37.63 10.65 3.41
C THR A 132 38.55 10.20 2.28
N VAL A 133 38.52 10.93 1.16
CA VAL A 133 39.48 10.78 0.08
C VAL A 133 40.81 11.21 0.69
N TRP A 134 41.60 10.24 1.15
CA TRP A 134 42.99 10.49 1.49
C TRP A 134 43.68 10.90 0.20
N GLN A 135 43.85 12.20 0.00
CA GLN A 135 44.81 12.73 -0.95
C GLN A 135 46.17 12.20 -0.52
N THR A 136 46.65 11.17 -1.21
CA THR A 136 48.04 10.75 -1.15
C THR A 136 48.88 11.89 -1.72
N GLY A 137 49.38 12.73 -0.81
CA GLY A 137 50.38 13.74 -1.12
C GLY A 137 51.58 13.06 -1.78
N VAL A 138 51.80 13.46 -3.03
CA VAL A 138 52.89 13.05 -3.90
C VAL A 138 54.16 13.80 -3.52
N THR A 139 55.26 13.03 -3.47
CA THR A 139 56.71 13.38 -3.44
C THR A 139 57.28 14.15 -2.26
#